data_AF-A0A7J3VQS4-F1
#
_entry.id   AF-A0A7J3VQS4-F1
#
_cell.length_a   1.000
_cell.length_b   1.000
_cell.length_c   1.000
_cell.angle_alpha   90.00
_cell.angle_beta   90.00
_cell.angle_gamma   90.00
#
_symmetry.space_group_name_H-M   'P 1'
#
loop_
_entity.id
_entity.type
_entity.pdbx_description
1 polymer ?
#
loop_
_entity_poly.entity_id
_entity_poly.type
_entity_poly.pdbx_seq_one_letter_code
_entity_poly.pdbx_strand_id
1 'polypeptide(L)'
;MKRKRRGKRGPLMIIISILDTLDGSDMNKTSLSYKTNLDIRVLSKYLEFLAERDLVRYNDYVDDDTYVGKRVSDPTLIRITDKGREVLFHFKEAIRLMDDRCDLRDRCALRRYAD
;
A
#
# COMPACT_ATOMS: atom_id res chain seq x y z
N MET A 1 29.17 17.19 10.91
CA MET A 1 28.09 16.19 11.10
C MET A 1 27.71 15.59 9.74
N LYS A 2 28.05 14.33 9.46
CA LYS A 2 27.63 13.67 8.21
C LYS A 2 26.16 13.26 8.32
N ARG A 3 25.29 13.81 7.47
CA ARG A 3 23.87 13.38 7.37
C ARG A 3 23.85 11.90 7.00
N LYS A 4 23.32 11.04 7.88
CA LYS A 4 23.03 9.63 7.53
C LYS A 4 22.05 9.63 6.36
N ARG A 5 22.49 9.14 5.20
CA ARG A 5 21.61 8.93 4.04
C ARG A 5 20.58 7.88 4.46
N ARG A 6 19.33 8.28 4.69
CA ARG A 6 18.22 7.33 4.81
C ARG A 6 18.20 6.52 3.51
N GLY A 7 18.38 5.20 3.59
CA GLY A 7 18.31 4.31 2.43
C GLY A 7 17.01 4.54 1.68
N LYS A 8 17.08 4.62 0.34
CA LYS A 8 15.87 4.71 -0.49
C LYS A 8 15.06 3.43 -0.30
N ARG A 9 13.74 3.54 -0.10
CA ARG A 9 12.85 2.39 -0.09
C ARG A 9 12.92 1.70 -1.45
N GLY A 10 13.17 0.39 -1.44
CA GLY A 10 13.12 -0.42 -2.65
C GLY A 10 11.68 -0.53 -3.19
N PRO A 11 11.49 -0.86 -4.49
CA PRO A 11 10.16 -0.96 -5.10
C PRO A 11 9.21 -1.90 -4.35
N LEU A 12 9.72 -3.04 -3.86
CA LEU A 12 8.92 -3.99 -3.08
C LEU A 12 8.39 -3.40 -1.77
N MET A 13 9.22 -2.65 -1.05
CA MET A 13 8.82 -1.98 0.19
C MET A 13 7.79 -0.86 -0.06
N ILE A 14 7.85 -0.23 -1.24
CA ILE A 14 6.84 0.75 -1.65
C ILE A 14 5.49 0.05 -1.88
N ILE A 15 5.48 -1.07 -2.60
CA ILE A 15 4.27 -1.87 -2.83
C ILE A 15 3.64 -2.31 -1.50
N ILE A 16 4.44 -2.91 -0.61
CA ILE A 16 3.98 -3.37 0.70
C ILE A 16 3.41 -2.19 1.51
N SER A 17 4.10 -1.04 1.52
CA SER A 17 3.63 0.16 2.22
C SER A 17 2.29 0.67 1.70
N ILE A 18 2.05 0.63 0.38
CA ILE A 18 0.77 1.03 -0.22
C ILE A 18 -0.34 0.05 0.19
N LEU A 19 -0.12 -1.26 0.01
CA LEU A 19 -1.11 -2.28 0.32
C LEU A 19 -1.45 -2.30 1.82
N ASP A 20 -0.45 -2.20 2.70
CA ASP A 20 -0.64 -2.14 4.15
C ASP A 20 -1.45 -0.91 4.59
N THR A 21 -1.22 0.23 3.93
CA THR A 21 -1.99 1.45 4.21
C THR A 21 -3.47 1.30 3.81
N LEU A 22 -3.75 0.56 2.74
CA LEU A 22 -5.09 0.32 2.21
C LEU A 22 -5.85 -0.81 2.95
N ASP A 23 -5.14 -1.74 3.59
CA ASP A 23 -5.75 -2.85 4.37
C ASP A 23 -6.58 -2.33 5.56
N GLY A 24 -6.31 -1.12 6.04
CA GLY A 24 -7.05 -0.48 7.14
C GLY A 24 -8.27 0.34 6.76
N SER A 25 -8.34 0.87 5.54
CA SER A 25 -9.43 1.76 5.10
C SER A 25 -9.31 2.12 3.62
N ASP A 26 -10.44 2.30 2.93
CA ASP A 26 -10.48 2.92 1.61
C ASP A 26 -10.00 4.37 1.68
N MET A 27 -9.18 4.79 0.72
CA MET A 27 -8.53 6.10 0.77
C MET A 27 -8.47 6.75 -0.59
N ASN A 28 -8.62 8.07 -0.65
CA ASN A 28 -8.28 8.80 -1.87
C ASN A 28 -6.75 8.87 -2.04
N LYS A 29 -6.34 9.16 -3.28
CA LYS A 29 -4.94 9.23 -3.68
C LYS A 29 -4.11 10.24 -2.88
N THR A 30 -4.70 11.37 -2.51
CA THR A 30 -4.04 12.42 -1.73
C THR A 30 -3.70 11.93 -0.33
N SER A 31 -4.67 11.36 0.39
CA SER A 31 -4.47 10.76 1.71
C SER A 31 -3.46 9.61 1.68
N LEU A 32 -3.51 8.78 0.63
CA LEU A 32 -2.58 7.68 0.44
C LEU A 32 -1.15 8.17 0.19
N SER A 33 -0.96 9.24 -0.59
CA SER A 33 0.35 9.87 -0.83
C SER A 33 0.98 10.38 0.47
N TYR A 34 0.19 11.03 1.33
CA TYR A 34 0.67 11.49 2.63
C TYR A 34 1.05 10.32 3.55
N LYS A 35 0.18 9.31 3.70
CA LYS A 35 0.45 8.17 4.59
C LYS A 35 1.64 7.32 4.15
N THR A 36 1.80 7.14 2.83
CA THR A 36 2.92 6.36 2.28
C THR A 36 4.18 7.20 2.07
N ASN A 37 4.14 8.52 2.28
CA ASN A 37 5.24 9.46 2.02
C ASN A 37 5.81 9.30 0.60
N LEU A 38 4.95 9.25 -0.41
CA LEU A 38 5.30 9.14 -1.81
C LEU A 38 4.85 10.39 -2.58
N ASP A 39 5.70 10.87 -3.48
CA ASP A 39 5.27 11.86 -4.48
C ASP A 39 4.08 11.32 -5.28
N ILE A 40 3.10 12.18 -5.56
CA ILE A 40 1.83 11.75 -6.14
C ILE A 40 2.00 11.15 -7.55
N ARG A 41 3.00 11.58 -8.33
CA ARG A 41 3.31 11.00 -9.65
C ARG A 41 3.91 9.61 -9.51
N VAL A 42 4.75 9.41 -8.50
CA VAL A 42 5.31 8.09 -8.18
C VAL A 42 4.20 7.16 -7.69
N LEU A 43 3.37 7.60 -6.75
CA LEU A 43 2.21 6.83 -6.28
C LEU A 43 1.30 6.44 -7.45
N SER A 44 1.04 7.35 -8.40
CA SER A 44 0.22 7.06 -9.58
C SER A 44 0.72 5.84 -10.35
N LYS A 45 2.03 5.77 -10.62
CA LYS A 45 2.64 4.66 -11.37
C LYS A 45 2.52 3.34 -10.62
N TYR A 46 2.68 3.36 -9.29
CA TYR A 46 2.47 2.17 -8.49
C TYR A 46 1.00 1.75 -8.45
N LEU A 47 0.06 2.69 -8.31
CA LEU A 47 -1.36 2.38 -8.30
C LEU A 47 -1.83 1.79 -9.64
N GLU A 48 -1.34 2.33 -10.77
CA GLU A 48 -1.57 1.77 -12.09
C GLU A 48 -1.06 0.33 -12.18
N PHE A 49 0.20 0.09 -11.81
CA PHE A 49 0.79 -1.25 -11.75
C PHE A 49 0.00 -2.22 -10.88
N LEU A 50 -0.48 -1.77 -9.71
CA LEU A 50 -1.26 -2.59 -8.77
C LEU A 50 -2.67 -2.86 -9.30
N ALA A 51 -3.31 -1.88 -9.94
CA ALA A 51 -4.66 -2.01 -10.52
C ALA A 51 -4.66 -2.96 -11.72
N GLU A 52 -3.68 -2.87 -12.62
CA GLU A 52 -3.48 -3.80 -13.74
C GLU A 52 -3.38 -5.27 -13.29
N ARG A 53 -2.93 -5.51 -12.05
CA ARG A 53 -2.74 -6.84 -11.46
C ARG A 53 -3.88 -7.25 -10.52
N ASP A 54 -4.94 -6.46 -10.46
CA ASP A 54 -6.09 -6.64 -9.59
C ASP A 54 -5.70 -6.73 -8.09
N LEU A 55 -4.71 -5.95 -7.67
CA LEU A 55 -4.30 -5.85 -6.26
C LEU A 55 -4.99 -4.68 -5.53
N VAL A 56 -5.40 -3.67 -6.28
CA VAL A 56 -6.23 -2.56 -5.82
C VAL A 56 -7.31 -2.25 -6.86
N ARG A 57 -8.41 -1.65 -6.44
CA ARG A 57 -9.47 -1.15 -7.32
C ARG A 57 -9.81 0.29 -6.96
N TYR A 58 -10.17 1.06 -7.98
CA TYR A 58 -10.88 2.31 -7.77
C TYR A 58 -12.34 1.98 -7.50
N ASN A 59 -13.02 2.82 -6.74
CA ASN A 59 -14.42 2.62 -6.38
C ASN A 59 -15.30 3.02 -7.57
N ASP A 60 -15.24 2.24 -8.66
CA ASP A 60 -16.06 2.50 -9.83
C ASP A 60 -17.55 2.49 -9.44
N TYR A 61 -18.32 3.40 -10.03
CA TYR A 61 -19.76 3.51 -9.84
C TYR A 61 -20.37 2.11 -9.88
N VAL A 62 -20.90 1.66 -8.75
CA VAL A 62 -21.67 0.44 -8.74
C VAL A 62 -23.00 0.80 -9.39
N ASP A 63 -23.15 0.42 -10.65
CA ASP A 63 -24.43 0.25 -11.30
C ASP A 63 -25.06 -1.01 -10.67
N ASP A 64 -25.51 -0.87 -9.42
CA ASP A 64 -26.28 -1.90 -8.74
C ASP A 64 -27.68 -1.35 -8.53
N ASP A 65 -28.59 -1.83 -9.38
CA ASP A 65 -30.05 -1.66 -9.34
C ASP A 65 -30.68 -2.27 -8.06
N THR A 66 -29.91 -2.43 -6.99
CA THR A 66 -30.39 -2.96 -5.72
C THR A 66 -30.74 -1.80 -4.79
N TYR A 67 -32.05 -1.57 -4.70
CA TYR A 67 -32.75 -0.55 -3.91
C TYR A 67 -32.57 -0.72 -2.38
N VAL A 68 -31.35 -0.79 -1.85
CA VAL A 68 -31.10 -0.73 -0.39
C VAL A 68 -29.77 -0.01 -0.10
N GLY A 69 -29.86 1.28 0.24
CA GLY A 69 -28.78 2.02 0.91
C GLY A 69 -27.75 2.63 -0.03
N LYS A 70 -28.05 3.85 -0.50
CA LYS A 70 -27.18 4.78 -1.22
C LYS A 70 -25.83 4.99 -0.51
N ARG A 71 -24.87 4.07 -0.69
CA ARG A 71 -23.47 4.38 -0.45
C ARG A 71 -23.05 5.30 -1.58
N VAL A 72 -22.78 6.56 -1.24
CA VAL A 72 -22.13 7.51 -2.13
C VAL A 72 -20.76 6.90 -2.47
N SER A 73 -20.68 6.13 -3.56
CA SER A 73 -19.43 5.54 -4.01
C SER A 73 -18.58 6.69 -4.55
N ASP A 74 -17.67 7.20 -3.73
CA ASP A 74 -16.72 8.21 -4.16
C ASP A 74 -15.71 7.54 -5.12
N PRO A 75 -15.73 7.88 -6.42
CA PRO A 75 -14.90 7.24 -7.44
C PRO A 75 -13.40 7.51 -7.24
N THR A 76 -13.06 8.45 -6.35
CA THR A 76 -11.66 8.76 -6.03
C THR A 76 -11.06 7.83 -4.97
N LEU A 77 -11.90 7.00 -4.33
CA LEU A 77 -11.46 6.05 -3.33
C LEU A 77 -10.77 4.85 -3.98
N ILE A 78 -9.65 4.48 -3.39
CA ILE A 78 -8.86 3.31 -3.74
C ILE A 78 -9.03 2.30 -2.60
N ARG A 79 -9.30 1.05 -2.97
CA ARG A 79 -9.49 -0.08 -2.04
C ARG A 79 -8.56 -1.23 -2.42
N ILE A 80 -8.07 -1.94 -1.42
CA ILE A 80 -7.35 -3.20 -1.63
C ILE A 80 -8.34 -4.31 -2.01
N THR A 81 -7.97 -5.17 -2.96
CA THR A 81 -8.76 -6.34 -3.33
C THR A 81 -8.45 -7.53 -2.41
N ASP A 82 -9.24 -8.59 -2.47
CA ASP A 82 -8.94 -9.83 -1.74
C ASP A 82 -7.57 -10.41 -2.15
N LYS A 83 -7.28 -10.39 -3.45
CA LYS A 83 -5.97 -10.77 -4.00
C LYS A 83 -4.85 -9.86 -3.47
N GLY A 84 -5.09 -8.56 -3.36
CA GLY A 84 -4.15 -7.61 -2.76
C GLY A 84 -3.85 -7.94 -1.29
N ARG A 85 -4.87 -8.32 -0.51
CA ARG A 85 -4.72 -8.72 0.89
C ARG A 85 -3.92 -10.02 1.02
N GLU A 86 -4.18 -11.01 0.16
CA GLU A 86 -3.42 -12.27 0.13
C GLU A 86 -1.93 -12.03 -0.17
N VAL A 87 -1.64 -11.21 -1.19
CA VAL A 87 -0.27 -10.82 -1.52
C VAL A 87 0.41 -10.09 -0.34
N LEU A 88 -0.30 -9.15 0.30
CA LEU A 88 0.20 -8.45 1.47
C LEU A 88 0.52 -9.42 2.62
N PHE A 89 -0.36 -10.38 2.88
CA PHE A 89 -0.15 -11.42 3.89
C PHE A 89 1.15 -12.19 3.63
N HIS A 90 1.35 -12.68 2.40
CA HIS A 90 2.57 -13.41 2.04
C HIS A 90 3.84 -12.56 2.17
N PHE A 91 3.78 -11.27 1.84
CA PHE A 91 4.92 -10.38 2.07
C PHE A 91 5.21 -10.18 3.56
N LYS A 92 4.19 -10.02 4.40
CA LYS A 92 4.36 -9.90 5.85
C LYS A 92 4.99 -11.17 6.43
N GLU A 93 4.52 -12.34 6.01
CA GLU A 93 5.09 -13.63 6.42
C GLU A 93 6.54 -13.79 5.95
N ALA A 94 6.83 -13.48 4.69
CA ALA A 94 8.19 -13.56 4.15
C ALA A 94 9.17 -12.64 4.92
N ILE A 95 8.74 -11.41 5.24
CA ILE A 95 9.55 -10.47 6.04
C ILE A 95 9.78 -11.03 7.45
N ARG A 96 8.76 -11.60 8.09
CA ARG A 96 8.88 -12.22 9.42
C ARG A 96 9.87 -13.38 9.42
N LEU A 97 9.85 -14.22 8.38
CA LEU A 97 10.77 -15.34 8.23
C LEU A 97 12.22 -14.91 7.94
N MET A 98 12.41 -13.75 7.30
CA MET A 98 13.73 -13.21 6.99
C MET A 98 14.36 -12.41 8.15
N ASP A 99 13.55 -11.90 9.08
CA ASP A 99 14.04 -11.22 10.28
C ASP A 99 13.08 -11.36 11.46
N ASP A 100 13.42 -12.28 12.35
CA ASP A 100 12.68 -12.62 13.58
C ASP A 100 12.44 -11.44 14.53
N ARG A 101 13.10 -10.28 14.32
CA ARG A 101 12.92 -9.07 15.13
C ARG A 101 12.02 -8.02 14.46
N CYS A 102 11.56 -8.22 13.22
CA CYS A 102 10.76 -7.25 12.45
C CYS A 102 9.32 -7.16 12.93
N ASP A 103 9.04 -6.12 13.72
CA ASP A 103 7.67 -5.71 13.99
C ASP A 103 7.18 -4.76 12.87
N LEU A 104 5.94 -4.96 12.40
CA LEU A 104 5.27 -4.21 11.31
C LEU A 104 5.21 -2.68 11.56
N ARG A 105 5.65 -2.24 12.73
CA ARG A 105 5.79 -0.85 13.19
C ARG A 105 7.24 -0.35 13.10
N ASP A 106 7.88 -0.54 11.96
CA ASP A 106 9.16 0.12 11.60
C ASP A 106 10.37 -0.26 12.47
N ARG A 107 10.35 -1.44 13.10
CA ARG A 107 11.51 -1.97 13.83
C ARG A 107 11.76 -3.42 13.45
N CYS A 108 12.27 -3.71 12.24
CA CYS A 108 13.62 -4.28 12.01
C CYS A 108 14.04 -4.36 10.50
N ALA A 109 15.00 -5.22 10.21
CA ALA A 109 16.04 -5.20 9.21
C ALA A 109 15.56 -5.28 7.76
N LEU A 110 15.78 -4.26 6.94
CA LEU A 110 17.08 -4.06 6.31
C LEU A 110 17.97 -3.02 7.00
N ARG A 111 17.76 -2.74 8.30
CA ARG A 111 18.71 -2.21 9.31
C ARG A 111 20.13 -2.07 8.74
N ARG A 112 20.40 -0.96 8.06
CA ARG A 112 21.76 -0.49 7.74
C ARG A 112 22.65 -1.46 6.91
N TYR A 113 22.13 -2.18 5.92
CA TYR A 113 23.02 -2.81 4.93
C TYR A 113 23.43 -1.75 3.89
N ALA A 114 24.62 -1.16 3.88
CA ALA A 114 25.86 -1.46 4.56
C ALA A 114 26.34 -0.27 5.42
N ASP A 115 27.24 -0.54 6.35
CA ASP A 115 28.02 0.37 7.22
C ASP A 115 27.91 1.90 7.00
#